data_AF-W1YJP6-F1
#
_entry.id   AF-W1YJP6-F1
#
_cell.length_a   1.000
_cell.length_b   1.000
_cell.length_c   1.000
_cell.angle_alpha   90.00
_cell.angle_beta   90.00
_cell.angle_gamma   90.00
#
_symmetry.space_group_name_H-M   'P 1'
#
loop_
_entity.id
_entity.type
_entity.pdbx_description
1 polymer ?
#
loop_
_entity_poly.entity_id
_entity_poly.type
_entity_poly.pdbx_seq_one_letter_code
_entity_poly.pdbx_strand_id
1 'polypeptide(L)'
;GLTLRHPSKWIFERPVLHTMFHVGGSSLGEQFFERFGMYTYTMIVASLGAVPLAAHYVCMNLMDIFYYFAMGLGFAGASHTGQNLGHKRPDIARTYGKIGARIGL
;
A
#
# COMPACT_ATOMS: atom_id res chain seq x y z
N GLY A 1 -4.57 20.60 9.46
CA GLY A 1 -5.69 20.24 8.58
C GLY A 1 -5.58 21.07 7.33
N LEU A 2 -5.51 20.45 6.15
CA LEU A 2 -5.48 21.18 4.88
C LEU A 2 -6.89 21.68 4.58
N THR A 3 -7.13 22.94 4.88
CA THR A 3 -8.38 23.65 4.59
C THR A 3 -8.50 23.83 3.07
N LEU A 4 -9.35 23.03 2.43
CA LEU A 4 -9.72 23.11 1.01
C LEU A 4 -10.61 24.35 0.72
N ARG A 5 -10.14 25.53 1.11
CA ARG A 5 -10.80 26.83 0.86
C ARG A 5 -9.91 27.83 0.11
N HIS A 6 -8.81 27.38 -0.46
CA HIS A 6 -8.01 28.22 -1.36
C HIS A 6 -8.52 28.02 -2.80
N PRO A 7 -8.82 29.08 -3.57
CA PRO A 7 -9.12 28.97 -4.99
C PRO A 7 -7.84 28.61 -5.73
N SER A 8 -7.39 27.37 -5.59
CA SER A 8 -6.19 26.87 -6.23
C SER A 8 -6.56 26.53 -7.67
N LYS A 9 -6.00 27.28 -8.61
CA LYS A 9 -6.02 26.91 -10.03
C LYS A 9 -5.41 25.51 -10.13
N TRP A 10 -6.15 24.56 -10.71
CA TRP A 10 -5.61 23.26 -11.11
C TRP A 10 -4.61 23.50 -12.25
N ILE A 11 -3.38 23.89 -11.90
CA ILE A 11 -2.31 24.08 -12.88
C ILE A 11 -1.54 22.76 -12.92
N PHE A 12 -1.46 22.19 -14.11
CA PHE A 12 -0.82 20.91 -14.35
C PHE A 12 0.71 21.10 -14.34
N GLU A 13 1.30 21.01 -13.14
CA GLU A 13 2.74 21.17 -12.95
C GLU A 13 3.47 19.89 -13.36
N ARG A 14 4.12 19.93 -14.54
CA ARG A 14 5.02 18.87 -15.04
C ARG A 14 6.00 18.32 -13.99
N PRO A 15 6.64 19.14 -13.13
CA PRO A 15 7.55 18.60 -12.11
C PRO A 15 6.84 17.74 -11.06
N VAL A 16 5.61 18.07 -10.66
CA VAL A 16 4.83 17.26 -9.71
C VAL A 16 4.47 15.90 -10.31
N LEU A 17 4.09 15.88 -11.59
CA LEU A 17 3.83 14.63 -12.30
C LEU A 17 5.07 13.76 -12.41
N HIS A 18 6.23 14.33 -12.73
CA HIS A 18 7.47 13.57 -12.80
C HIS A 18 7.81 12.93 -11.44
N THR A 19 7.65 13.66 -10.33
CA THR A 19 7.83 13.10 -8.99
C THR A 19 6.82 12.00 -8.68
N MET A 20 5.54 12.19 -9.01
CA MET A 20 4.51 11.16 -8.83
C MET A 20 4.78 9.90 -9.67
N PHE A 21 5.21 10.06 -10.92
CA PHE A 21 5.57 8.93 -11.79
C PHE A 21 6.86 8.23 -11.34
N HIS A 22 7.85 8.97 -10.85
CA HIS A 22 9.09 8.37 -10.37
C HIS A 22 8.88 7.58 -9.07
N VAL A 23 8.13 8.13 -8.12
CA VAL A 23 7.83 7.46 -6.84
C VAL A 23 6.78 6.36 -7.04
N GLY A 24 5.71 6.65 -7.78
CA GLY A 24 4.62 5.71 -8.03
C GLY A 24 4.98 4.61 -9.02
N GLY A 25 5.90 4.86 -9.96
CA GLY A 25 6.31 3.89 -10.97
C GLY A 25 6.87 2.60 -10.37
N SER A 26 7.66 2.71 -9.31
CA SER A 26 8.17 1.54 -8.58
C SER A 26 7.05 0.76 -7.87
N SER A 27 6.13 1.45 -7.19
CA SER A 27 4.99 0.81 -6.52
C SER A 27 4.00 0.17 -7.49
N LEU A 28 3.84 0.72 -8.69
CA LEU A 28 3.03 0.11 -9.75
C LEU A 28 3.63 -1.21 -10.21
N GLY A 29 4.96 -1.29 -10.33
CA GLY A 29 5.66 -2.53 -10.63
C GLY A 29 5.43 -3.58 -9.55
N GLU A 30 5.66 -3.23 -8.28
CA GLU A 30 5.44 -4.13 -7.15
C GLU A 30 4.00 -4.67 -7.09
N GLN A 31 2.99 -3.80 -7.21
CA GLN A 31 1.59 -4.24 -7.22
C GLN A 31 1.25 -5.13 -8.42
N PHE A 32 1.85 -4.88 -9.59
CA PHE A 32 1.64 -5.73 -10.75
C PHE A 32 2.18 -7.14 -10.51
N PHE A 33 3.39 -7.26 -9.97
CA PHE A 33 3.98 -8.56 -9.63
C PHE A 33 3.18 -9.29 -8.55
N GLU A 34 2.72 -8.60 -7.52
CA GLU A 34 1.88 -9.18 -6.47
C GLU A 34 0.57 -9.76 -7.04
N ARG A 35 -0.15 -8.97 -7.84
CA ARG A 35 -1.40 -9.41 -8.49
C ARG A 35 -1.18 -10.56 -9.46
N PHE A 36 -0.09 -10.52 -10.23
CA PHE A 36 0.27 -11.59 -11.15
C PHE A 36 0.61 -12.90 -10.41
N GLY A 37 1.34 -12.80 -9.30
CA GLY A 37 1.66 -13.93 -8.42
C GLY A 37 0.41 -14.58 -7.84
N MET A 38 -0.50 -13.76 -7.29
CA MET A 38 -1.77 -14.24 -6.73
C MET A 38 -2.65 -14.94 -7.79
N TYR A 39 -2.72 -14.37 -9.00
CA TYR A 39 -3.45 -14.99 -10.10
C TYR A 39 -2.87 -16.36 -10.48
N THR A 40 -1.55 -16.43 -10.63
CA THR A 40 -0.85 -17.68 -10.97
C THR A 40 -1.06 -18.74 -9.88
N TYR A 41 -0.99 -18.35 -8.62
CA TYR A 41 -1.25 -19.22 -7.48
C TYR A 41 -2.68 -19.78 -7.49
N THR A 42 -3.67 -18.91 -7.72
CA THR A 42 -5.08 -19.31 -7.83
C THR A 42 -5.29 -20.29 -8.98
N MET A 43 -4.61 -20.08 -10.12
CA MET A 43 -4.68 -20.99 -11.27
C MET A 43 -4.13 -22.39 -10.95
N ILE A 44 -3.02 -22.46 -10.21
CA ILE A 44 -2.46 -23.72 -9.71
C ILE A 44 -3.47 -24.40 -8.78
N VAL A 45 -4.02 -23.69 -7.79
CA VAL A 45 -5.01 -24.24 -6.84
C VAL A 45 -6.27 -24.73 -7.56
N ALA A 46 -6.75 -23.99 -8.57
CA ALA A 46 -7.92 -24.38 -9.36
C ALA A 46 -7.70 -25.70 -10.12
N SER A 47 -6.47 -25.99 -10.55
CA SER A 47 -6.12 -27.26 -11.21
C SER A 47 -6.18 -28.50 -10.30
N LEU A 48 -6.22 -28.32 -8.97
CA LEU A 48 -6.37 -29.42 -8.00
C LEU A 48 -7.83 -29.86 -7.80
N GLY A 49 -8.81 -29.12 -8.34
CA GLY A 49 -10.23 -29.46 -8.31
C GLY A 49 -11.12 -28.48 -7.55
N ALA A 50 -12.44 -28.66 -7.66
CA ALA A 50 -13.44 -27.71 -7.14
C ALA A 50 -13.52 -27.64 -5.60
N VAL A 51 -13.32 -28.77 -4.90
CA VAL A 51 -13.39 -28.83 -3.43
C VAL A 51 -12.22 -28.08 -2.78
N PRO A 52 -10.95 -28.31 -3.19
CA PRO A 52 -9.81 -27.50 -2.71
C PRO A 52 -9.97 -26.01 -3.01
N LEU A 53 -10.49 -25.66 -4.18
CA LEU A 53 -10.70 -24.27 -4.58
C LEU A 53 -11.74 -23.55 -3.69
N ALA A 54 -12.85 -24.23 -3.35
CA ALA A 54 -13.86 -23.68 -2.44
C ALA A 54 -13.31 -23.43 -1.03
N ALA A 55 -12.52 -24.37 -0.50
CA ALA A 55 -11.83 -24.19 0.78
C ALA A 55 -10.83 -23.03 0.72
N HIS A 56 -10.07 -22.92 -0.37
CA HIS A 56 -9.15 -21.82 -0.60
C HIS A 56 -9.85 -20.46 -0.59
N TYR A 57 -11.01 -20.32 -1.25
CA TYR A 57 -11.79 -19.07 -1.23
C TYR A 57 -12.21 -18.65 0.19
N VAL A 58 -12.67 -19.58 1.02
CA VAL A 58 -13.07 -19.26 2.41
C VAL A 58 -11.85 -18.81 3.22
N CYS A 59 -10.72 -19.51 3.09
CA CYS A 59 -9.47 -19.13 3.74
C CYS A 59 -8.96 -17.76 3.28
N MET A 60 -9.05 -17.46 1.98
CA MET A 60 -8.66 -16.16 1.41
C MET A 60 -9.53 -15.03 1.95
N ASN A 61 -10.86 -15.20 2.01
CA ASN A 61 -11.74 -14.18 2.58
C ASN A 61 -11.39 -13.87 4.04
N LEU A 62 -11.04 -14.89 4.83
CA LEU A 62 -10.59 -14.68 6.21
C LEU A 62 -9.23 -13.96 6.24
N MET A 63 -8.28 -14.38 5.41
CA MET A 63 -6.95 -13.77 5.32
C MET A 63 -7.02 -12.30 4.87
N ASP A 64 -7.91 -11.98 3.93
CA ASP A 64 -8.14 -10.62 3.41
C ASP A 64 -8.53 -9.65 4.53
N ILE A 65 -9.35 -10.09 5.50
CA ILE A 65 -9.73 -9.26 6.66
C ILE A 65 -8.48 -8.85 7.46
N PHE A 66 -7.60 -9.81 7.77
CA PHE A 66 -6.36 -9.53 8.51
C PHE A 66 -5.38 -8.71 7.67
N TYR A 67 -5.28 -9.01 6.37
CA TYR A 67 -4.41 -8.29 5.44
C TYR A 67 -4.83 -6.83 5.31
N TYR A 68 -6.11 -6.53 5.12
CA TYR A 68 -6.62 -5.15 5.06
C TYR A 68 -6.39 -4.40 6.36
N PHE A 69 -6.53 -5.07 7.52
CA PHE A 69 -6.21 -4.47 8.80
C PHE A 69 -4.73 -4.09 8.91
N ALA A 70 -3.82 -5.01 8.56
CA ALA A 70 -2.39 -4.78 8.55
C ALA A 70 -1.98 -3.66 7.57
N MET A 71 -2.53 -3.68 6.35
CA MET A 71 -2.32 -2.61 5.37
C MET A 71 -2.84 -1.26 5.85
N GLY A 72 -4.00 -1.22 6.51
CA GLY A 72 -4.56 0.01 7.07
C GLY A 72 -3.63 0.65 8.10
N LEU A 73 -3.03 -0.16 8.99
CA LEU A 73 -2.01 0.30 9.92
C LEU A 73 -0.74 0.76 9.20
N GLY A 74 -0.30 0.04 8.17
CA GLY A 74 0.85 0.40 7.34
C GLY A 74 0.67 1.75 6.64
N PHE A 75 -0.47 1.99 6.00
CA PHE A 75 -0.78 3.27 5.35
C PHE A 75 -0.94 4.42 6.34
N ALA A 76 -1.55 4.18 7.50
CA ALA A 76 -1.63 5.19 8.55
C ALA A 76 -0.22 5.58 9.05
N GLY A 77 0.65 4.59 9.28
CA GLY A 77 2.04 4.80 9.66
C GLY A 77 2.87 5.53 8.59
N ALA A 78 2.70 5.15 7.31
CA ALA A 78 3.35 5.81 6.19
C ALA A 78 2.91 7.27 6.05
N SER A 79 1.60 7.54 6.17
CA SER A 79 1.05 8.90 6.15
C SER A 79 1.57 9.73 7.33
N HIS A 80 1.58 9.17 8.55
CA HIS A 80 2.10 9.85 9.73
C HIS A 80 3.61 10.15 9.60
N THR A 81 4.39 9.21 9.08
CA THR A 81 5.83 9.40 8.83
C THR A 81 6.07 10.49 7.78
N GLY A 82 5.30 10.49 6.69
CA GLY A 82 5.36 11.52 5.65
C GLY A 82 5.01 12.92 6.17
N GLN A 83 3.99 13.02 7.03
CA GLN A 83 3.63 14.29 7.70
C GLN A 83 4.74 14.80 8.62
N ASN A 84 5.33 13.92 9.45
CA ASN A 84 6.44 14.29 10.34
C ASN A 84 7.69 14.73 9.55
N LEU A 85 7.97 14.05 8.43
CA LEU A 85 9.08 14.43 7.54
C LEU A 85 8.83 15.82 6.90
N GLY A 86 7.58 16.09 6.49
CA GLY A 86 7.17 17.42 6.00
C GLY A 86 7.30 18.53 7.05
N HIS A 87 7.13 18.22 8.33
CA HIS A 87 7.40 19.14 9.44
C HIS A 87 8.89 19.28 9.80
N LYS A 88 9.81 18.79 8.94
CA LYS A 88 11.26 18.80 9.15
C LYS A 88 11.70 18.12 10.45
N ARG A 89 10.97 17.10 10.90
CA ARG A 89 11.34 16.25 12.05
C ARG A 89 11.72 14.83 11.62
N PRO A 90 12.90 14.65 10.99
CA PRO A 90 13.34 13.35 10.49
C PRO A 90 13.68 12.36 11.62
N ASP A 91 13.99 12.85 12.81
CA ASP A 91 14.24 12.08 14.04
C ASP A 91 13.03 11.23 14.44
N ILE A 92 11.86 11.86 14.45
CA ILE A 92 10.60 11.22 14.85
C ILE A 92 10.06 10.35 13.71
N ALA A 93 10.19 10.82 12.45
CA ALA A 93 9.88 10.01 11.28
C ALA A 93 10.68 8.71 11.23
N ARG A 94 11.99 8.73 11.55
CA ARG A 94 12.84 7.54 11.58
C ARG A 94 12.44 6.56 12.69
N THR A 95 12.00 7.08 13.83
CA THR A 95 11.53 6.26 14.95
C THR A 95 10.22 5.56 14.59
N TYR A 96 9.26 6.28 14.00
CA TYR A 96 8.02 5.68 13.50
C TYR A 96 8.25 4.69 12.36
N GLY A 97 9.16 4.99 11.43
CA GLY A 97 9.55 4.06 10.37
C GLY A 97 10.14 2.76 10.92
N LYS A 98 10.99 2.83 11.96
CA LYS A 98 11.53 1.64 12.63
C LYS A 98 10.47 0.83 13.37
N ILE A 99 9.52 1.49 14.00
CA ILE A 99 8.42 0.82 14.71
C ILE A 99 7.49 0.16 13.69
N GLY A 100 7.11 0.86 12.63
CA GLY A 100 6.30 0.32 11.54
C GLY A 100 6.96 -0.89 10.87
N ALA A 101 8.26 -0.82 10.61
CA ALA A 101 9.02 -1.95 10.05
C ALA A 101 9.11 -3.17 10.98
N ARG A 102 9.01 -2.98 12.30
CA ARG A 102 8.99 -4.09 13.29
C ARG A 102 7.61 -4.69 13.52
N ILE A 103 6.57 -3.96 13.19
CA ILE A 103 5.17 -4.41 13.34
C ILE A 103 4.69 -5.06 12.03
N GLY A 104 5.20 -4.60 10.88
CA GLY A 104 4.84 -5.09 9.55
C GLY A 104 5.71 -6.24 9.02
N LEU A 105 6.76 -6.65 9.74
CA LEU A 105 7.66 -7.77 9.40
C LEU A 105 7.65 -8.77 10.57
#